data_AF-A0A970PY01-F1
#
_entry.id   AF-A0A970PY01-F1
#
_cell.length_a   1.000
_cell.length_b   1.000
_cell.length_c   1.000
_cell.angle_alpha   90.00
_cell.angle_beta   90.00
_cell.angle_gamma   90.00
#
_symmetry.space_group_name_H-M   'P 1'
#
loop_
_entity.id
_entity.type
_entity.pdbx_description
1 polymer ?
#
loop_
_entity_poly.entity_id
_entity_poly.type
_entity_poly.pdbx_seq_one_letter_code
_entity_poly.pdbx_strand_id
1 'polypeptide(L)'
;MNPRLAPFIRVGGLIVLVLMLFHLPTREFLKVTFMLGIPFVFALAFMKKSSKYSLGWFATLFLVLMVVGFYLYMLTGLPQRITLHEIEIDATVLLTEGKFDEAQEKFSEMEPYVSPETLNKKYTLVEKEKDAALKVEEAGELMEAGEKEKARQLLESVPSDSMAQREAARLLKTLRE
;
A
#
# COMPACT_ATOMS: atom_id res chain seq x y z
N MET A 1 -31.71 26.06 15.46
CA MET A 1 -31.23 24.99 14.55
C MET A 1 -32.33 23.93 14.48
N ASN A 2 -32.88 23.64 13.29
CA ASN A 2 -34.12 22.87 13.17
C ASN A 2 -33.87 21.38 13.57
N PRO A 3 -34.54 20.83 14.60
CA PRO A 3 -34.20 19.51 15.16
C PRO A 3 -34.46 18.33 14.20
N ARG A 4 -35.27 18.54 13.15
CA ARG A 4 -35.54 17.55 12.10
C ARG A 4 -34.45 17.46 11.04
N LEU A 5 -33.59 18.48 10.90
CA LEU A 5 -32.46 18.50 9.95
C LEU A 5 -31.17 17.93 10.58
N ALA A 6 -31.07 17.93 11.90
CA ALA A 6 -29.93 17.38 12.64
C ALA A 6 -29.59 15.91 12.31
N PRO A 7 -30.54 14.96 12.18
CA PRO A 7 -30.21 13.59 11.81
C PRO A 7 -29.72 13.47 10.37
N PHE A 8 -30.31 14.19 9.41
CA PHE A 8 -29.87 14.16 8.00
C PHE A 8 -28.50 14.80 7.80
N ILE A 9 -28.18 15.87 8.53
CA ILE A 9 -26.84 16.48 8.52
C ILE A 9 -25.80 15.53 9.13
N ARG A 10 -26.16 14.78 10.18
CA ARG A 10 -25.27 13.77 10.78
C ARG A 10 -25.03 12.60 9.83
N VAL A 11 -26.08 12.08 9.18
CA VAL A 11 -25.96 10.98 8.22
C VAL A 11 -25.24 11.43 6.95
N GLY A 12 -25.56 12.60 6.41
CA GLY A 12 -24.85 13.20 5.27
C GLY A 12 -23.38 13.47 5.59
N GLY A 13 -23.07 14.00 6.77
CA GLY A 13 -21.70 14.18 7.24
C GLY A 13 -20.95 12.85 7.40
N LEU A 14 -21.61 11.81 7.90
CA LEU A 14 -21.04 10.47 8.00
C LEU A 14 -20.75 9.90 6.61
N ILE A 15 -21.66 10.06 5.64
CA ILE A 15 -21.46 9.60 4.26
C ILE A 15 -20.30 10.35 3.62
N VAL A 16 -20.21 11.67 3.76
CA VAL A 16 -19.06 12.46 3.25
C VAL A 16 -17.76 12.00 3.88
N LEU A 17 -17.75 11.74 5.19
CA LEU A 17 -16.58 11.25 5.90
C LEU A 17 -16.16 9.86 5.41
N VAL A 18 -17.13 8.97 5.17
CA VAL A 18 -16.89 7.64 4.58
C VAL A 18 -16.37 7.75 3.15
N LEU A 19 -16.95 8.64 2.32
CA LEU A 19 -16.49 8.87 0.95
C LEU A 19 -15.06 9.43 0.93
N MET A 20 -14.73 10.31 1.88
CA MET A 20 -13.37 10.82 2.06
C MET A 20 -12.36 9.72 2.38
N LEU A 21 -12.75 8.59 2.98
CA LEU A 21 -11.84 7.45 3.21
C LEU A 21 -11.38 6.79 1.90
N PHE A 22 -12.15 6.92 0.83
CA PHE A 22 -11.77 6.40 -0.49
C PHE A 22 -10.82 7.31 -1.25
N HIS A 23 -10.59 8.55 -0.79
CA HIS A 23 -9.64 9.45 -1.43
C HIS A 23 -8.22 9.25 -0.85
N LEU A 24 -7.27 8.88 -1.71
CA LEU A 24 -5.88 8.57 -1.31
C LEU A 24 -5.22 9.64 -0.42
N PRO A 25 -5.26 10.95 -0.74
CA PRO A 25 -4.66 11.98 0.09
C PRO A 25 -5.28 12.04 1.50
N THR A 26 -6.60 11.89 1.57
CA THR A 26 -7.32 11.92 2.84
C THR A 26 -7.03 10.69 3.69
N ARG A 27 -6.85 9.51 3.06
CA ARG A 27 -6.46 8.29 3.78
C ARG A 27 -5.07 8.42 4.41
N GLU A 28 -4.08 8.91 3.68
CA GLU A 28 -2.73 9.11 4.22
C GLU A 28 -2.72 10.18 5.32
N PHE A 29 -3.44 11.30 5.12
CA PHE A 29 -3.62 12.31 6.16
C PHE A 29 -4.26 11.73 7.43
N LEU A 30 -5.33 10.95 7.28
CA LEU A 30 -6.08 10.38 8.39
C LEU A 30 -5.26 9.33 9.15
N LYS A 31 -4.44 8.54 8.44
CA LYS A 31 -3.51 7.59 9.05
C LYS A 31 -2.50 8.31 9.95
N VAL A 32 -1.86 9.38 9.45
CA VAL A 32 -0.93 10.20 10.25
C VAL A 32 -1.65 10.84 11.44
N THR A 33 -2.85 11.39 11.21
CA THR A 33 -3.65 12.07 12.23
C THR A 33 -4.09 11.13 13.34
N PHE A 34 -4.55 9.91 13.05
CA PHE A 34 -4.93 8.95 14.09
C PHE A 34 -3.72 8.37 14.81
N MET A 35 -2.65 8.06 14.08
CA MET A 35 -1.41 7.50 14.66
C MET A 35 -0.82 8.43 15.72
N LEU A 36 -0.87 9.75 15.51
CA LEU A 36 -0.34 10.75 16.44
C LEU A 36 -1.41 11.35 17.37
N GLY A 37 -2.65 11.44 16.90
CA GLY A 37 -3.77 12.01 17.64
C GLY A 37 -4.17 11.18 18.86
N ILE A 38 -4.13 9.85 18.76
CA ILE A 38 -4.44 8.98 19.91
C ILE A 38 -3.43 9.21 21.05
N PRO A 39 -2.09 9.06 20.84
CA PRO A 39 -1.11 9.39 21.87
C PRO A 39 -1.22 10.83 22.38
N PHE A 40 -1.49 11.79 21.49
CA PHE A 40 -1.64 13.20 21.84
C PHE A 40 -2.78 13.44 22.83
N VAL A 41 -3.96 12.85 22.61
CA VAL A 41 -5.10 12.98 23.52
C VAL A 41 -4.79 12.36 24.89
N PHE A 42 -4.13 11.20 24.92
CA PHE A 42 -3.69 10.58 26.18
C PHE A 42 -2.66 11.45 26.92
N ALA A 43 -1.69 12.02 26.21
CA ALA A 43 -0.72 12.95 26.80
C ALA A 43 -1.41 14.18 27.39
N LEU A 44 -2.36 14.78 26.67
CA LEU A 44 -3.14 15.92 27.20
C LEU A 44 -4.01 15.54 28.40
N ALA A 45 -4.65 14.37 28.37
CA ALA A 45 -5.44 13.88 29.50
C ALA A 45 -4.58 13.66 30.75
N PHE A 46 -3.39 13.10 30.58
CA PHE A 46 -2.41 12.94 31.66
C PHE A 46 -1.91 14.30 32.17
N MET A 47 -1.59 15.23 31.27
CA MET A 47 -1.16 16.59 31.63
C MET A 47 -2.22 17.32 32.46
N LYS A 48 -3.50 17.17 32.12
CA LYS A 48 -4.63 17.74 32.88
C LYS A 48 -4.73 17.18 34.31
N LYS A 49 -4.39 15.90 34.51
CA LYS A 49 -4.43 15.24 35.82
C LYS A 49 -3.19 15.53 36.67
N SER A 50 -2.05 15.75 36.03
CA SER A 50 -0.78 16.03 36.72
C SER A 50 -0.80 17.40 37.43
N SER A 51 -0.09 17.51 38.55
CA SER A 51 0.06 18.81 39.25
C SER A 51 0.78 19.80 38.34
N LYS A 52 0.25 21.01 38.23
CA LYS A 52 0.85 22.10 37.44
C LYS A 52 2.30 22.32 37.91
N TYR A 53 3.21 22.51 36.96
CA TYR A 53 4.64 22.74 37.19
C TYR A 53 5.40 21.60 37.90
N SER A 54 4.82 20.41 37.99
CA SER A 54 5.57 19.22 38.43
C SER A 54 6.53 18.75 37.34
N LEU A 55 7.56 17.97 37.72
CA LEU A 55 8.50 17.38 36.76
C LEU A 55 7.78 16.56 35.67
N GLY A 56 6.74 15.81 36.07
CA GLY A 56 5.89 15.05 35.14
C GLY A 56 5.06 15.93 34.21
N TRP A 57 4.65 17.12 34.66
CA TRP A 57 3.96 18.10 33.81
C TRP A 57 4.89 18.65 32.73
N PHE A 58 6.14 18.99 33.07
CA PHE A 58 7.14 19.42 32.08
C PHE A 58 7.51 18.31 31.09
N ALA A 59 7.67 17.07 31.56
CA ALA A 59 7.93 15.92 30.70
C ALA A 59 6.77 15.69 29.70
N THR A 60 5.53 15.84 30.16
CA THR A 60 4.34 15.69 29.30
C THR A 60 4.20 16.84 28.31
N LEU A 61 4.51 18.07 28.74
CA LEU A 61 4.53 19.23 27.85
C LEU A 61 5.56 19.04 26.72
N PHE A 62 6.76 18.56 27.04
CA PHE A 62 7.79 18.24 26.05
C PHE A 62 7.31 17.14 25.09
N LEU A 63 6.68 16.08 25.61
CA LEU A 63 6.09 15.01 24.79
C LEU A 63 5.04 15.56 23.82
N VAL A 64 4.14 16.44 24.29
CA VAL A 64 3.13 17.10 23.46
C VAL A 64 3.77 17.93 22.35
N LEU A 65 4.79 18.72 22.67
CA LEU A 65 5.55 19.50 21.68
C LEU A 65 6.24 18.59 20.66
N MET A 66 6.84 17.48 21.10
CA MET A 66 7.45 16.50 20.21
C MET A 66 6.41 15.89 19.26
N VAL A 67 5.24 15.48 19.76
CA VAL A 67 4.17 14.90 18.93
C VAL A 67 3.65 15.91 17.91
N VAL A 68 3.49 17.18 18.28
CA VAL A 68 3.09 18.24 17.35
C VAL A 68 4.16 18.51 16.30
N GLY A 69 5.43 18.63 16.70
CA GLY A 69 6.53 18.83 15.78
C GLY A 69 6.68 17.67 14.78
N PHE A 70 6.58 16.44 15.27
CA PHE A 70 6.61 15.24 14.44
C PHE A 70 5.39 15.16 13.50
N TYR A 71 4.21 15.56 13.96
CA TYR A 71 3.01 15.66 13.12
C TYR A 71 3.21 16.64 11.96
N LEU A 72 3.70 17.85 12.24
CA LEU A 72 3.99 18.85 11.20
C LEU A 72 5.04 18.35 10.20
N TYR A 73 6.10 17.70 10.68
CA TYR A 73 7.12 17.08 9.83
C TYR A 73 6.52 15.98 8.93
N MET A 74 5.65 15.12 9.47
CA MET A 74 4.97 14.10 8.68
C MET A 74 4.04 14.71 7.62
N LEU A 75 3.37 15.83 7.93
CA LEU A 75 2.53 16.54 6.97
C LEU A 75 3.34 17.11 5.80
N THR A 76 4.56 17.59 6.04
CA THR A 76 5.41 18.09 4.94
C THR A 76 5.81 17.00 3.95
N GLY A 77 5.90 15.75 4.40
CA GLY A 77 6.20 14.60 3.55
C GLY A 77 4.98 13.94 2.88
N LEU A 78 3.75 14.41 3.16
CA LEU A 78 2.54 13.83 2.57
C LEU A 78 2.52 13.86 1.04
N PRO A 79 2.86 14.97 0.35
CA PRO A 79 2.81 15.02 -1.10
C PRO A 79 3.66 13.91 -1.74
N GLN A 80 4.88 13.72 -1.25
CA GLN A 80 5.80 12.68 -1.72
C GLN A 80 5.24 11.27 -1.48
N ARG A 81 4.65 11.00 -0.31
CA ARG A 81 4.04 9.69 0.00
C ARG A 81 2.86 9.38 -0.91
N ILE A 82 2.06 10.39 -1.25
CA ILE A 82 0.93 10.24 -2.16
C ILE A 82 1.44 9.88 -3.56
N THR A 83 2.41 10.62 -4.09
CA THR A 83 3.02 10.34 -5.40
C THR A 83 3.63 8.95 -5.45
N LEU A 84 4.40 8.55 -4.43
CA LEU A 84 4.96 7.20 -4.37
C LEU A 84 3.90 6.10 -4.40
N HIS A 85 2.81 6.29 -3.66
CA HIS A 85 1.74 5.31 -3.63
C HIS A 85 0.95 5.25 -4.94
N GLU A 86 0.78 6.39 -5.62
CA GLU A 86 0.18 6.45 -6.95
C GLU A 86 1.02 5.69 -7.98
N ILE A 87 2.34 5.95 -8.03
CA ILE A 87 3.26 5.20 -8.90
C ILE A 87 3.23 3.70 -8.59
N GLU A 88 3.17 3.33 -7.30
CA GLU A 88 3.10 1.92 -6.89
C GLU A 88 1.81 1.25 -7.37
N ILE A 89 0.66 1.93 -7.29
CA ILE A 89 -0.62 1.42 -7.78
C ILE A 89 -0.54 1.22 -9.30
N ASP A 90 -0.12 2.25 -10.04
CA ASP A 90 -0.03 2.20 -11.51
C ASP A 90 0.89 1.07 -11.98
N ALA A 91 2.08 0.97 -11.40
CA ALA A 91 3.02 -0.09 -11.73
C ALA A 91 2.47 -1.49 -11.39
N THR A 92 1.73 -1.63 -10.28
CA THR A 92 1.11 -2.90 -9.89
C THR A 92 -0.02 -3.30 -10.85
N VAL A 93 -0.78 -2.33 -11.35
CA VAL A 93 -1.80 -2.57 -12.40
C VAL A 93 -1.12 -3.08 -13.67
N LEU A 94 -0.05 -2.42 -14.11
CA LEU A 94 0.72 -2.84 -15.29
C LEU A 94 1.31 -4.25 -15.14
N LEU A 95 1.83 -4.60 -13.95
CA LEU A 95 2.27 -5.97 -13.64
C LEU A 95 1.13 -6.99 -13.79
N THR A 96 -0.06 -6.65 -13.30
CA THR A 96 -1.23 -7.53 -13.39
C THR A 96 -1.72 -7.69 -14.83
N GLU A 97 -1.54 -6.67 -15.67
CA GLU A 97 -1.85 -6.69 -17.10
C GLU A 97 -0.76 -7.39 -17.95
N GLY A 98 0.34 -7.86 -17.34
CA GLY A 98 1.46 -8.49 -18.05
C GLY A 98 2.38 -7.49 -18.78
N LYS A 99 2.20 -6.19 -18.56
CA LYS A 99 3.00 -5.12 -19.18
C LYS A 99 4.25 -4.84 -18.34
N PHE A 100 5.15 -5.82 -18.27
CA PHE A 100 6.31 -5.79 -17.37
C PHE A 100 7.28 -4.64 -17.67
N ASP A 101 7.52 -4.33 -18.94
CA ASP A 101 8.45 -3.27 -19.33
C ASP A 101 7.88 -1.88 -18.96
N GLU A 102 6.59 -1.65 -19.20
CA GLU A 102 5.89 -0.43 -18.75
C GLU A 102 5.85 -0.32 -17.23
N ALA A 103 5.66 -1.44 -16.51
CA ALA A 103 5.69 -1.46 -15.06
C ALA A 103 7.08 -1.07 -14.51
N GLN A 104 8.15 -1.54 -15.16
CA GLN A 104 9.52 -1.17 -14.79
C GLN A 104 9.78 0.31 -15.03
N GLU A 105 9.37 0.85 -16.18
CA GLU A 105 9.45 2.29 -16.47
C GLU A 105 8.67 3.09 -15.43
N LYS A 106 7.48 2.64 -15.06
CA LYS A 106 6.66 3.30 -14.04
C LYS A 106 7.37 3.32 -12.68
N PHE A 107 7.99 2.21 -12.26
CA PHE A 107 8.79 2.19 -11.04
C PHE A 107 9.99 3.14 -11.09
N SER A 108 10.58 3.40 -12.26
CA SER A 108 11.68 4.36 -12.39
C SER A 108 11.29 5.79 -11.99
N GLU A 109 10.02 6.16 -12.11
CA GLU A 109 9.50 7.45 -11.61
C GLU A 109 9.66 7.61 -10.09
N MET A 110 9.89 6.52 -9.34
CA MET A 110 10.17 6.58 -7.89
C MET A 110 11.60 7.02 -7.57
N GLU A 111 12.54 6.97 -8.52
CA GLU A 111 13.96 7.26 -8.32
C GLU A 111 14.26 8.56 -7.54
N PRO A 112 13.64 9.72 -7.82
CA PRO A 112 13.91 10.94 -7.06
C PRO A 112 13.41 10.91 -5.61
N TYR A 113 12.60 9.91 -5.25
CA TYR A 113 11.88 9.85 -3.98
C TYR A 113 12.35 8.71 -3.06
N VAL A 114 13.03 7.69 -3.58
CA VAL A 114 13.44 6.49 -2.81
C VAL A 114 14.93 6.20 -2.93
N SER A 115 15.45 5.35 -2.05
CA SER A 115 16.83 4.87 -2.16
C SER A 115 16.99 3.92 -3.37
N PRO A 116 18.18 3.85 -3.99
CA PRO A 116 18.48 2.89 -5.05
C PRO A 116 18.19 1.44 -4.66
N GLU A 117 18.42 1.08 -3.39
CA GLU A 117 18.12 -0.25 -2.86
C GLU A 117 16.61 -0.56 -2.90
N THR A 118 15.76 0.44 -2.60
CA THR A 118 14.31 0.28 -2.62
C THR A 118 13.81 0.13 -4.05
N LEU A 119 14.37 0.93 -4.97
CA LEU A 119 14.04 0.84 -6.39
C LEU A 119 14.47 -0.49 -7.00
N ASN A 120 15.68 -0.96 -6.68
CA ASN A 120 16.18 -2.26 -7.15
C ASN A 120 15.30 -3.44 -6.66
N LYS A 121 14.74 -3.35 -5.45
CA LYS A 121 13.74 -4.32 -4.97
C LYS A 121 12.47 -4.34 -5.82
N LYS A 122 12.06 -3.20 -6.39
CA LYS A 122 10.91 -3.13 -7.30
C LYS A 122 11.26 -3.72 -8.67
N TYR A 123 12.45 -3.44 -9.21
CA TYR A 123 12.89 -4.04 -10.48
C TYR A 123 13.05 -5.56 -10.39
N THR A 124 13.64 -6.07 -9.32
CA THR A 124 13.74 -7.53 -9.09
C THR A 124 12.38 -8.19 -8.92
N LEU A 125 11.39 -7.48 -8.36
CA LEU A 125 10.00 -7.95 -8.33
C LEU A 125 9.43 -8.05 -9.75
N VAL A 126 9.59 -7.02 -10.58
CA VAL A 126 9.13 -7.03 -11.98
C VAL A 126 9.75 -8.19 -12.76
N GLU A 127 11.06 -8.37 -12.65
CA GLU A 127 11.80 -9.44 -13.31
C GLU A 127 11.29 -10.82 -12.88
N LYS A 128 11.09 -11.02 -11.57
CA LYS A 128 10.52 -12.26 -11.03
C LYS A 128 9.12 -12.54 -11.59
N GLU A 129 8.24 -11.53 -11.67
CA GLU A 129 6.90 -11.72 -12.22
C GLU A 129 6.92 -11.98 -13.73
N LYS A 130 7.83 -11.32 -14.47
CA LYS A 130 8.05 -11.55 -15.89
C LYS A 130 8.51 -12.99 -16.16
N ASP A 131 9.48 -13.48 -15.42
CA ASP A 131 9.96 -14.87 -15.52
C ASP A 131 8.86 -15.88 -15.18
N ALA A 132 8.04 -15.59 -14.17
CA ALA A 132 6.92 -16.44 -13.79
C ALA A 132 5.85 -16.49 -14.88
N ALA A 133 5.54 -15.38 -15.53
CA ALA A 133 4.61 -15.32 -16.64
C ALA A 133 5.14 -16.06 -17.88
N LEU A 134 6.41 -15.88 -18.22
CA LEU A 134 7.07 -16.60 -19.34
C LEU A 134 7.00 -18.12 -19.15
N LYS A 135 7.24 -18.62 -17.93
CA LYS A 135 7.10 -20.06 -17.63
C LYS A 135 5.67 -20.58 -17.86
N VAL A 136 4.67 -19.77 -17.57
CA VAL A 136 3.26 -20.14 -17.80
C VAL A 136 2.94 -20.15 -19.29
N GLU A 137 3.43 -19.16 -20.04
CA GLU A 137 3.29 -19.08 -21.49
C GLU A 137 3.97 -20.25 -22.20
N GLU A 138 5.26 -20.49 -21.92
CA GLU A 138 6.03 -21.62 -22.45
C GLU A 138 5.37 -22.97 -22.11
N ALA A 139 4.82 -23.11 -20.91
CA ALA A 139 4.09 -24.33 -20.53
C ALA A 139 2.82 -24.50 -21.36
N GLY A 140 2.11 -23.41 -21.66
CA GLY A 140 0.96 -23.40 -22.58
C GLY A 140 1.35 -23.90 -23.97
N GLU A 141 2.44 -23.39 -24.54
CA GLU A 141 2.94 -23.85 -25.84
C GLU A 141 3.34 -25.34 -25.82
N LEU A 142 4.00 -25.80 -24.76
CA LEU A 142 4.35 -27.20 -24.59
C LEU A 142 3.11 -28.11 -24.45
N MET A 143 2.03 -27.61 -23.86
CA MET A 143 0.75 -28.32 -23.82
C MET A 143 0.14 -28.48 -25.21
N GLU A 144 0.17 -27.43 -26.03
CA GLU A 144 -0.30 -27.46 -27.42
C GLU A 144 0.55 -28.40 -28.29
N ALA A 145 1.87 -28.43 -28.04
CA ALA A 145 2.81 -29.35 -28.69
C ALA A 145 2.68 -30.81 -28.21
N GLY A 146 1.84 -31.09 -27.20
CA GLY A 146 1.64 -32.42 -26.63
C GLY A 146 2.71 -32.88 -25.64
N GLU A 147 3.68 -32.02 -25.29
CA GLU A 147 4.74 -32.29 -24.33
C GLU A 147 4.30 -32.09 -22.87
N LYS A 148 3.24 -32.81 -22.47
CA LYS A 148 2.55 -32.66 -21.18
C LYS A 148 3.44 -32.72 -19.93
N GLU A 149 4.45 -33.59 -19.93
CA GLU A 149 5.33 -33.79 -18.78
C GLU A 149 6.27 -32.59 -18.56
N LYS A 150 6.80 -32.02 -19.65
CA LYS A 150 7.64 -30.82 -19.61
C LYS A 150 6.83 -29.59 -19.21
N ALA A 151 5.62 -29.44 -19.77
CA ALA A 151 4.69 -28.39 -19.37
C ALA A 151 4.38 -28.45 -17.87
N ARG A 152 4.13 -29.64 -17.33
CA ARG A 152 3.88 -29.83 -15.90
C ARG A 152 5.06 -29.40 -15.04
N GLN A 153 6.27 -29.84 -15.38
CA GLN A 153 7.49 -29.47 -14.64
C GLN A 153 7.70 -27.95 -14.63
N LEU A 154 7.43 -27.29 -15.76
CA LEU A 154 7.59 -25.86 -15.88
C LEU A 154 6.56 -25.09 -15.03
N LEU A 155 5.30 -25.51 -15.03
CA LEU A 155 4.24 -24.95 -14.19
C LEU A 155 4.46 -25.17 -12.68
N GLU A 156 5.01 -26.33 -12.29
CA GLU A 156 5.38 -26.60 -10.89
C GLU A 156 6.57 -25.74 -10.42
N SER A 157 7.36 -25.20 -11.35
CA SER A 157 8.51 -24.32 -11.06
C SER A 157 8.14 -22.83 -10.89
N VAL A 158 6.87 -22.48 -11.09
CA VAL A 158 6.37 -21.10 -10.90
C VAL A 158 6.35 -20.79 -9.39
N PRO A 159 6.91 -19.65 -8.95
CA PRO A 159 6.89 -19.27 -7.54
C PRO A 159 5.45 -19.15 -7.01
N SER A 160 5.19 -19.73 -5.84
CA SER A 160 3.84 -19.75 -5.26
C SER A 160 3.29 -18.38 -4.89
N ASP A 161 4.17 -17.39 -4.73
CA ASP A 161 3.86 -16.01 -4.38
C ASP A 161 3.76 -15.08 -5.61
N SER A 162 3.96 -15.60 -6.83
CA SER A 162 3.80 -14.83 -8.07
C SER A 162 2.33 -14.64 -8.45
N MET A 163 2.05 -13.55 -9.16
CA MET A 163 0.74 -13.29 -9.77
C MET A 163 0.35 -14.38 -10.79
N ALA A 164 1.33 -14.93 -11.52
CA ALA A 164 1.12 -15.97 -12.54
C ALA A 164 0.75 -17.34 -11.94
N GLN A 165 0.93 -17.55 -10.63
CA GLN A 165 0.66 -18.84 -9.98
C GLN A 165 -0.80 -19.28 -10.13
N ARG A 166 -1.73 -18.33 -10.17
CA ARG A 166 -3.17 -18.63 -10.30
C ARG A 166 -3.48 -19.26 -11.66
N GLU A 167 -2.83 -18.78 -12.70
CA GLU A 167 -2.91 -19.33 -14.04
C GLU A 167 -2.16 -20.66 -14.14
N ALA A 168 -0.97 -20.73 -13.54
CA ALA A 168 -0.19 -21.98 -13.50
C ALA A 168 -0.99 -23.13 -12.85
N ALA A 169 -1.64 -22.86 -11.72
CA ALA A 169 -2.49 -23.82 -11.03
C ALA A 169 -3.71 -24.25 -11.86
N ARG A 170 -4.26 -23.34 -12.69
CA ARG A 170 -5.36 -23.65 -13.60
C ARG A 170 -4.91 -24.61 -14.71
N LEU A 171 -3.76 -24.34 -15.33
CA LEU A 171 -3.19 -25.21 -16.38
C LEU A 171 -2.79 -26.58 -15.83
N LEU A 172 -2.20 -26.64 -14.64
CA LEU A 172 -1.89 -27.90 -13.95
C LEU A 172 -3.12 -28.76 -13.71
N LYS A 173 -4.27 -28.15 -13.41
CA LYS A 173 -5.54 -28.88 -13.25
C LYS A 173 -5.98 -29.51 -14.57
N THR A 174 -5.90 -28.77 -15.68
CA THR A 174 -6.25 -29.26 -17.02
C THR A 174 -5.36 -30.43 -17.46
N LEU A 175 -4.10 -30.48 -17.04
CA LEU A 175 -3.19 -31.60 -17.34
C LEU A 175 -3.52 -32.89 -16.58
N ARG A 176 -4.27 -32.79 -15.47
CA ARG A 176 -4.64 -33.93 -14.61
C ARG A 176 -5.94 -34.61 -15.04
N GLU A 177 -6.79 -33.90 -15.78
CA GLU A 177 -8.05 -34.38 -16.37
C GLU A 177 -7.81 -35.04 -17.73
#